data_AF-A0A355SKS0-F1
#
_entry.id   AF-A0A355SKS0-F1
#
_cell.length_a   1.000
_cell.length_b   1.000
_cell.length_c   1.000
_cell.angle_alpha   90.00
_cell.angle_beta   90.00
_cell.angle_gamma   90.00
#
_symmetry.space_group_name_H-M   'P 1'
#
loop_
_entity.id
_entity.type
_entity.pdbx_description
1 polymer ?
#
loop_
_entity_poly.entity_id
_entity_poly.type
_entity_poly.pdbx_seq_one_letter_code
_entity_poly.pdbx_strand_id
1 'polypeptide(L)'
;IRKKNLPEILQQKIPNTTDDKYMFYIDPIPNLYFTRDIGAAIGTGLTINKMKTKARKRETMFLRLIYDNHPIFKNTDTPVWYSREMPYSIEGGD
;
A
#
# COMPACT_ATOMS: atom_id res chain seq x y z
N ILE A 1 27.39 6.45 -14.82
CA ILE A 1 27.84 6.63 -16.23
C ILE A 1 26.79 7.49 -16.95
N ARG A 2 27.16 8.61 -17.58
CA ARG A 2 26.17 9.48 -18.28
C ARG A 2 25.71 8.79 -19.57
N LYS A 3 24.44 8.94 -19.95
CA LYS A 3 23.84 8.27 -21.14
C LYS A 3 24.65 8.49 -22.43
N LYS A 4 25.26 9.67 -22.58
CA LYS A 4 26.17 10.04 -23.68
C LYS A 4 27.44 9.18 -23.79
N ASN A 5 27.78 8.39 -22.77
CA ASN A 5 28.96 7.52 -22.74
C ASN A 5 28.62 6.05 -23.05
N LEU A 6 27.37 5.73 -23.41
CA LEU A 6 26.95 4.38 -23.77
C LEU A 6 26.97 4.17 -25.29
N PRO A 7 27.22 2.94 -25.77
CA PRO A 7 27.00 2.56 -27.16
C PRO A 7 25.59 2.95 -27.62
N GLU A 8 25.47 3.45 -28.84
CA GLU A 8 24.26 4.06 -29.42
C GLU A 8 23.01 3.17 -29.29
N ILE A 9 23.20 1.85 -29.41
CA ILE A 9 22.19 0.80 -29.25
C ILE A 9 21.52 0.81 -27.86
N LEU A 10 22.28 1.19 -26.82
CA LEU A 10 21.80 1.27 -25.43
C LEU A 10 21.19 2.65 -25.13
N GLN A 11 21.48 3.67 -25.94
CA GLN A 11 20.89 5.00 -25.76
C GLN A 11 19.40 5.03 -26.16
N GLN A 12 18.97 4.24 -27.14
CA GLN A 12 17.55 4.15 -27.54
C GLN A 12 16.66 3.43 -26.52
N LYS A 13 17.18 2.39 -25.84
CA LYS A 13 16.38 1.57 -24.91
C LYS A 13 16.16 2.20 -23.54
N ILE A 14 16.96 3.19 -23.17
CA ILE A 14 16.82 3.90 -21.89
C ILE A 14 15.88 5.09 -22.16
N PRO A 15 14.67 5.13 -21.59
CA PRO A 15 13.81 6.31 -21.71
C PRO A 15 14.59 7.55 -21.28
N ASN A 16 14.51 8.64 -22.04
CA ASN A 16 15.01 9.92 -21.56
C ASN A 16 14.17 10.32 -20.34
N THR A 17 14.73 10.15 -19.13
CA THR A 17 14.08 10.50 -17.85
C THR A 17 13.99 12.03 -17.64
N THR A 18 13.97 12.81 -18.74
CA THR A 18 14.02 14.28 -18.73
C THR A 18 12.78 14.93 -19.30
N ASP A 19 11.77 14.16 -19.74
CA ASP A 19 10.42 14.71 -19.81
C ASP A 19 9.89 14.72 -18.36
N ASP A 20 9.56 15.89 -17.81
CA ASP A 20 8.89 16.11 -16.51
C ASP A 20 7.50 15.43 -16.41
N LYS A 21 7.22 14.47 -17.28
CA LYS A 21 5.98 13.74 -17.37
C LYS A 21 5.99 12.62 -16.34
N TYR A 22 5.18 12.79 -15.30
CA TYR A 22 4.89 11.73 -14.34
C TYR A 22 4.51 10.43 -15.07
N MET A 23 5.26 9.36 -14.80
CA MET A 23 5.22 8.12 -15.59
C MET A 23 4.15 7.11 -15.14
N PHE A 24 3.47 7.38 -14.02
CA PHE A 24 2.45 6.48 -13.47
C PHE A 24 1.06 7.06 -13.64
N TYR A 25 0.13 6.26 -14.14
CA TYR A 25 -1.30 6.58 -14.06
C TYR A 25 -1.85 6.40 -12.63
N ILE A 26 -1.24 5.49 -11.87
CA ILE A 26 -1.61 5.18 -10.49
C ILE A 26 -0.32 5.07 -9.68
N ASP A 27 -0.23 5.83 -8.59
CA ASP A 27 0.95 5.78 -7.72
C ASP A 27 1.17 4.35 -7.22
N PRO A 28 2.41 3.83 -7.28
CA PRO A 28 2.73 2.52 -6.73
C PRO A 28 2.52 2.50 -5.21
N ILE A 29 2.30 1.30 -4.67
CA ILE A 29 2.13 1.08 -3.23
C ILE A 29 3.29 0.22 -2.74
N PRO A 30 4.51 0.77 -2.65
CA PRO A 30 5.72 -0.01 -2.39
C PRO A 30 5.71 -0.67 -1.02
N ASN A 31 5.02 -0.10 -0.03
CA ASN A 31 5.04 -0.61 1.34
C ASN A 31 4.08 -1.78 1.58
N LEU A 32 3.37 -2.28 0.54
CA LEU A 32 2.36 -3.33 0.71
C LEU A 32 2.94 -4.67 1.22
N TYR A 33 4.24 -4.90 1.04
CA TYR A 33 4.92 -6.07 1.61
C TYR A 33 5.10 -5.98 3.14
N PHE A 34 4.95 -4.79 3.74
CA PHE A 34 4.92 -4.58 5.18
C PHE A 34 3.50 -4.74 5.72
N THR A 35 3.01 -5.98 5.71
CA THR A 35 1.62 -6.31 6.09
C THR A 35 1.30 -6.02 7.55
N ARG A 36 2.31 -5.92 8.42
CA ARG A 36 2.13 -5.59 9.84
C ARG A 36 1.50 -4.22 10.06
N ASP A 37 1.83 -3.24 9.23
CA ASP A 37 1.43 -1.85 9.52
C ASP A 37 -0.04 -1.58 9.20
N ILE A 38 -0.59 -2.28 8.20
CA ILE A 38 -1.93 -2.00 7.64
C ILE A 38 -3.07 -2.57 8.51
N GLY A 39 -2.75 -3.45 9.45
CA GLY A 39 -3.69 -3.99 10.43
C GLY A 39 -3.00 -4.96 11.40
N ALA A 40 -3.61 -5.17 12.56
CA ALA A 40 -3.11 -6.08 13.57
C ALA A 40 -4.23 -7.00 14.07
N ALA A 41 -3.91 -8.26 14.38
CA ALA A 41 -4.83 -9.16 15.07
C ALA A 41 -4.71 -8.93 16.58
N ILE A 42 -5.82 -8.68 17.26
CA ILE A 42 -5.87 -8.46 18.71
C ILE A 42 -6.95 -9.36 19.29
N GLY A 43 -6.54 -10.38 20.03
CA GLY A 43 -7.44 -11.39 20.57
C GLY A 43 -8.22 -12.10 19.45
N THR A 44 -9.55 -12.05 19.52
CA THR A 44 -10.46 -12.67 18.53
C THR A 44 -10.80 -11.76 17.35
N GLY A 45 -10.33 -10.52 17.33
CA GLY A 45 -10.62 -9.54 16.30
C GLY A 45 -9.38 -8.94 15.66
N LEU A 46 -9.60 -7.92 14.83
CA LEU A 46 -8.53 -7.24 14.11
C LEU A 46 -8.75 -5.73 14.04
N THR A 47 -7.67 -5.00 13.80
CA THR A 47 -7.70 -3.59 13.42
C THR A 47 -7.44 -3.46 11.91
N ILE A 48 -8.20 -2.59 11.27
CA ILE A 48 -7.93 -2.11 9.91
C ILE A 48 -7.43 -0.68 10.09
N ASN A 49 -6.12 -0.52 10.03
CA ASN A 49 -5.47 0.68 10.54
C ASN A 49 -5.77 1.93 9.71
N LYS A 50 -5.61 3.10 10.34
CA LYS A 50 -5.61 4.39 9.65
C LYS A 50 -4.19 4.88 9.51
N MET A 51 -3.64 4.76 8.30
CA MET A 51 -2.26 5.17 8.01
C MET A 51 -2.08 6.68 8.19
N LYS A 52 -0.93 7.08 8.73
CA LYS A 52 -0.60 8.49 8.95
C LYS A 52 -0.42 9.25 7.63
N THR A 53 0.28 8.65 6.67
CA THR A 53 0.71 9.32 5.43
C THR A 53 -0.28 9.08 4.27
N LYS A 54 -0.47 10.08 3.40
CA LYS A 54 -1.42 10.01 2.28
C LYS A 54 -1.10 8.84 1.32
N ALA A 55 0.17 8.60 1.05
CA ALA A 55 0.62 7.52 0.16
C ALA A 55 0.17 6.13 0.66
N ARG A 56 0.22 5.91 1.98
CA ARG A 56 -0.10 4.61 2.60
C ARG A 56 -1.58 4.35 2.83
N LYS A 57 -2.45 5.37 2.83
CA LYS A 57 -3.90 5.24 3.09
C LYS A 57 -4.63 4.25 2.17
N ARG A 58 -4.06 3.98 0.99
CA ARG A 58 -4.57 3.02 0.01
C ARG A 58 -4.28 1.57 0.40
N GLU A 59 -3.23 1.33 1.16
CA GLU A 59 -2.81 -0.03 1.57
C GLU A 59 -3.91 -0.74 2.35
N THR A 60 -4.56 -0.03 3.28
CA THR A 60 -5.58 -0.59 4.18
C THR A 60 -6.88 -0.97 3.46
N MET A 61 -7.06 -0.52 2.20
CA MET A 61 -8.18 -0.97 1.36
C MET A 61 -8.09 -2.45 1.02
N PHE A 62 -6.88 -3.02 0.84
CA PHE A 62 -6.74 -4.44 0.53
C PHE A 62 -7.18 -5.30 1.71
N LEU A 63 -6.76 -4.94 2.93
CA LEU A 63 -7.20 -5.65 4.13
C LEU A 63 -8.71 -5.52 4.34
N ARG A 64 -9.28 -4.34 4.10
CA ARG A 64 -10.73 -4.14 4.17
C ARG A 64 -11.49 -4.99 3.15
N LEU A 65 -11.02 -5.05 1.90
CA LEU A 65 -11.63 -5.86 0.86
C LEU A 65 -11.61 -7.36 1.22
N ILE A 66 -10.48 -7.84 1.76
CA ILE A 66 -10.35 -9.22 2.24
C ILE A 66 -11.31 -9.48 3.40
N TYR A 67 -11.34 -8.61 4.41
CA TYR A 67 -12.24 -8.74 5.55
C TYR A 67 -13.72 -8.80 5.11
N ASP A 68 -14.14 -7.91 4.22
CA ASP A 68 -15.54 -7.82 3.79
C ASP A 68 -15.98 -8.98 2.89
N ASN A 69 -15.06 -9.61 2.13
CA ASN A 69 -15.44 -10.53 1.05
C ASN A 69 -14.86 -11.94 1.14
N HIS A 70 -13.75 -12.15 1.86
CA HIS A 70 -13.10 -13.45 1.92
C HIS A 70 -13.90 -14.42 2.80
N PRO A 71 -14.17 -15.67 2.38
CA PRO A 71 -15.02 -16.61 3.14
C PRO A 71 -14.59 -16.86 4.59
N ILE A 72 -13.29 -16.74 4.87
CA ILE A 72 -12.72 -16.85 6.23
C ILE A 72 -13.25 -15.76 7.17
N PHE A 73 -13.50 -14.54 6.67
CA PHE A 73 -13.93 -13.40 7.49
C PHE A 73 -15.41 -13.07 7.32
N LYS A 74 -15.94 -13.22 6.10
CA LYS A 74 -17.32 -12.87 5.77
C LYS A 74 -18.36 -13.68 6.53
N ASN A 75 -18.03 -14.92 6.89
CA ASN A 75 -18.93 -15.84 7.58
C ASN A 75 -18.54 -16.04 9.05
N THR A 76 -17.70 -15.17 9.61
CA THR A 76 -17.29 -15.23 11.01
C THR A 76 -17.65 -13.93 11.72
N ASP A 77 -17.94 -14.03 13.01
CA ASP A 77 -18.18 -12.87 13.88
C ASP A 77 -16.86 -12.22 14.34
N THR A 78 -15.87 -12.10 13.44
CA THR A 78 -14.58 -11.51 13.76
C THR A 78 -14.75 -9.99 13.92
N PRO A 79 -14.62 -9.42 15.13
CA PRO A 79 -14.85 -8.00 15.32
C PRO A 79 -13.72 -7.14 14.75
N VAL A 80 -14.09 -5.95 14.25
CA VAL A 80 -13.14 -4.90 13.85
C VAL A 80 -13.04 -3.89 14.98
N TRP A 81 -11.92 -3.90 15.71
CA TRP A 81 -11.71 -3.02 16.86
C TRP A 81 -11.42 -1.57 16.47
N TYR A 82 -10.80 -1.39 15.30
CA TYR A 82 -10.45 -0.08 14.77
C TYR A 82 -10.53 -0.11 13.25
N SER A 83 -10.99 0.98 12.65
CA SER A 83 -11.17 1.07 11.20
C SER A 83 -10.47 2.30 10.61
N ARG A 84 -10.21 2.25 9.30
CA ARG A 84 -9.56 3.33 8.56
C ARG A 84 -10.36 4.63 8.51
N GLU A 85 -11.66 4.57 8.86
CA GLU A 85 -12.58 5.71 8.94
C GLU A 85 -12.45 6.50 10.25
N MET A 86 -11.81 5.92 11.27
CA MET A 86 -11.63 6.56 12.59
C MET A 86 -10.81 7.86 12.51
N PRO A 87 -10.90 8.79 13.48
CA PRO A 87 -10.26 10.10 13.37
C PRO A 87 -8.73 10.06 13.42
N TYR A 88 -8.15 9.17 14.23
CA TYR A 88 -6.72 9.17 14.55
C TYR A 88 -5.96 8.05 13.83
N SER A 89 -4.67 8.27 13.59
CA SER A 89 -3.81 7.27 12.98
C SER A 89 -3.26 6.30 14.03
N ILE A 90 -3.21 5.03 13.67
CA ILE A 90 -2.51 3.96 14.39
C ILE A 90 -1.91 3.03 13.33
N GLU A 91 -0.69 2.54 13.53
CA GLU A 91 -0.05 1.57 12.63
C GLU A 91 0.33 0.33 13.44
N GLY A 92 0.33 -0.87 12.84
CA GLY A 92 0.52 -2.10 13.61
C GLY A 92 1.96 -2.35 14.09
N GLY A 93 2.87 -1.42 13.78
CA GLY A 93 4.23 -1.39 14.32
C GLY A 93 4.40 -0.56 15.60
N ASP A 94 3.35 0.14 16.05
CA ASP A 94 3.30 0.83 17.35
C ASP A 94 3.29 -0.18 18.51
#